data_AF-A0A8T4MCM4-F1
#
_entry.id   AF-A0A8T4MCM4-F1
#
_cell.length_a   1.000
_cell.length_b   1.000
_cell.length_c   1.000
_cell.angle_alpha   90.00
_cell.angle_beta   90.00
_cell.angle_gamma   90.00
#
_symmetry.space_group_name_H-M   'P 1'
#
loop_
_entity.id
_entity.type
_entity.pdbx_description
1 polymer ?
#
loop_
_entity_poly.entity_id
_entity_poly.type
_entity_poly.pdbx_seq_one_letter_code
_entity_poly.pdbx_strand_id
1 'polypeptide(L)' 'MGGRVGLALKTFNLDKEVYKQFSDHCKKNGVSMSKKVENFIKQELEKINSPEIASHSNKETHPMHKYC' A
#
# COMPACT_ATOMS: atom_id res chain seq x y z
N MET A 1 -25.66 5.63 18.62
CA MET A 1 -26.13 4.92 17.41
C MET A 1 -24.96 4.13 16.83
N GLY A 2 -24.89 2.83 17.08
CA GLY A 2 -23.83 1.96 16.54
C GLY A 2 -24.13 1.60 15.09
N GLY A 3 -23.60 2.36 14.13
CA GLY A 3 -23.67 2.01 12.72
C GLY A 3 -22.90 0.72 12.44
N ARG A 4 -23.57 -0.31 11.93
CA ARG A 4 -22.90 -1.53 11.47
C ARG A 4 -22.03 -1.19 10.26
N VAL A 5 -20.72 -1.38 10.37
CA VAL A 5 -19.80 -1.31 9.23
C VAL A 5 -20.09 -2.51 8.33
N GLY A 6 -20.63 -2.27 7.13
CA GLY A 6 -20.94 -3.32 6.17
C GLY A 6 -19.67 -3.90 5.56
N LEU A 7 -19.39 -5.18 5.81
CA LEU A 7 -18.33 -5.91 5.12
C LEU A 7 -18.87 -6.42 3.78
N ALA A 8 -18.11 -6.22 2.71
CA ALA A 8 -18.44 -6.75 1.39
C ALA A 8 -17.34 -7.70 0.92
N LEU A 9 -17.73 -8.88 0.43
CA LEU A 9 -16.80 -9.80 -0.21
C LEU A 9 -16.39 -9.25 -1.58
N LYS A 10 -15.08 -9.26 -1.86
CA LYS A 10 -14.52 -8.80 -3.13
C LYS A 10 -13.53 -9.84 -3.65
N THR A 11 -13.58 -10.08 -4.95
CA THR A 11 -12.65 -10.95 -5.68
C THR A 11 -11.92 -10.09 -6.70
N PHE A 12 -10.63 -10.29 -6.81
CA PHE A 12 -9.76 -9.58 -7.75
C PHE A 12 -8.61 -10.50 -8.13
N ASN A 13 -8.10 -10.33 -9.34
CA ASN A 13 -6.99 -11.12 -9.83
C ASN A 13 -5.69 -10.46 -9.37
N LEU A 14 -4.80 -11.25 -8.78
CA LEU A 14 -3.44 -10.85 -8.43
C LEU A 14 -2.45 -11.83 -9.05
N ASP A 15 -1.24 -11.34 -9.28
CA ASP A 15 -0.12 -12.24 -9.53
C ASP A 15 0.03 -13.26 -8.38
N LYS A 16 0.29 -14.51 -8.75
CA LYS A 16 0.31 -15.64 -7.81
C LYS A 16 1.46 -15.52 -6.81
N GLU A 17 2.63 -15.06 -7.26
CA GLU A 17 3.80 -14.94 -6.40
C GLU A 17 3.63 -13.76 -5.43
N VAL A 18 3.12 -12.63 -5.94
CA VAL A 18 2.81 -11.45 -5.12
C VAL A 18 1.80 -11.79 -4.03
N TYR A 19 0.68 -12.45 -4.39
CA TYR A 19 -0.32 -12.88 -3.41
C TYR A 19 0.29 -13.80 -2.36
N LYS A 20 1.12 -14.76 -2.77
CA LYS A 20 1.75 -15.72 -1.86
C LYS A 20 2.67 -15.02 -0.87
N GLN A 21 3.56 -14.15 -1.34
CA GLN A 21 4.48 -13.40 -0.47
C GLN A 21 3.73 -12.54 0.55
N PHE A 22 2.67 -11.85 0.10
CA PHE A 22 1.86 -11.02 0.98
C PHE A 22 1.05 -11.85 1.99
N SER A 23 0.52 -13.01 1.57
CA SER A 23 -0.18 -13.96 2.44
C SER A 23 0.73 -14.55 3.51
N ASP A 24 1.93 -14.95 3.13
CA ASP A 24 2.94 -15.47 4.06
C ASP A 24 3.36 -14.38 5.07
N HIS A 25 3.52 -13.13 4.63
CA HIS A 25 3.77 -11.99 5.51
C HIS A 25 2.63 -11.75 6.51
N CYS A 26 1.38 -11.73 6.06
CA CYS A 26 0.22 -11.54 6.95
C CYS A 26 0.13 -12.63 8.01
N LYS A 27 0.32 -13.90 7.63
CA LYS A 27 0.32 -15.04 8.55
C LYS A 27 1.44 -14.94 9.58
N LYS A 28 2.66 -14.60 9.15
CA LYS A 28 3.83 -14.47 10.04
C LYS A 28 3.63 -13.38 11.11
N ASN A 29 2.91 -12.31 10.79
CA ASN A 29 2.67 -11.20 11.71
C ASN A 29 1.34 -11.30 12.47
N GLY A 30 0.57 -12.37 12.29
CA GLY A 30 -0.74 -12.52 12.95
C GLY A 30 -1.80 -11.50 12.49
N VAL A 31 -1.66 -10.95 11.28
CA VAL A 31 -2.55 -9.92 10.75
C VAL A 31 -3.52 -10.53 9.74
N SER A 32 -4.80 -10.17 9.85
CA SER A 32 -5.82 -10.55 8.88
C SER A 32 -5.53 -9.94 7.50
N MET A 33 -5.56 -10.79 6.46
CA MET A 33 -5.40 -10.39 5.06
C MET A 33 -6.36 -9.26 4.68
N SER A 34 -7.66 -9.46 4.95
CA SER A 34 -8.70 -8.48 4.62
C SER A 34 -8.47 -7.14 5.33
N LYS A 35 -7.97 -7.17 6.57
CA LYS A 35 -7.66 -5.94 7.32
C LYS A 35 -6.50 -5.17 6.72
N LYS A 36 -5.47 -5.90 6.27
CA LYS A 36 -4.30 -5.28 5.63
C LYS A 36 -4.66 -4.65 4.28
N VAL A 37 -5.46 -5.35 3.48
CA VAL A 37 -5.98 -4.83 2.20
C VAL A 37 -6.90 -3.64 2.41
N GLU A 38 -7.79 -3.69 3.41
CA GLU A 38 -8.66 -2.55 3.77
C GLU A 38 -7.83 -1.31 4.13
N ASN A 39 -6.79 -1.48 4.96
CA ASN A 39 -5.91 -0.37 5.35
C ASN A 39 -5.13 0.18 4.16
N PHE A 40 -4.64 -0.69 3.26
CA PHE A 40 -3.98 -0.26 2.04
C PHE A 40 -4.92 0.59 1.17
N ILE A 41 -6.15 0.14 0.93
CA ILE A 41 -7.15 0.88 0.14
C ILE A 41 -7.46 2.24 0.80
N LYS A 42 -7.58 2.30 2.13
CA LYS A 42 -7.79 3.58 2.85
C LYS A 42 -6.63 4.55 2.65
N GLN A 43 -5.39 4.07 2.77
CA GLN A 43 -4.20 4.89 2.55
C GLN A 43 -4.13 5.41 1.10
N GLU A 44 -4.49 4.59 0.12
CA GLU A 44 -4.56 5.03 -1.27
C GLU A 44 -5.69 6.06 -1.49
N LEU A 45 -6.85 5.88 -0.84
CA LEU A 45 -7.94 6.87 -0.89
C LEU A 45 -7.54 8.21 -0.26
N GLU A 46 -6.78 8.21 0.84
CA GLU A 46 -6.26 9.45 1.46
C GLU A 46 -5.37 10.23 0.49
N LYS A 47 -4.51 9.53 -0.28
CA LYS A 47 -3.68 10.13 -1.33
C LYS A 47 -4.51 10.67 -2.49
N ILE A 48 -5.52 9.92 -2.94
CA ILE A 48 -6.40 10.34 -4.05
C ILE A 48 -7.21 11.58 -3.65
N ASN A 49 -7.70 11.63 -2.42
CA ASN A 49 -8.53 12.73 -1.91
C ASN A 49 -7.72 13.96 -1.48
N SER A 50 -6.39 13.84 -1.37
CA SER A 50 -5.47 14.93 -1.01
C SER A 50 -4.49 15.16 -2.18
N PRO A 51 -4.87 15.95 -3.20
CA PRO A 51 -4.15 16.05 -4.47
C PRO A 51 -2.76 16.73 -4.41
N GLU A 52 -2.22 17.03 -3.22
CA GLU A 52 -0.99 17.82 -3.09
C GLU A 52 0.33 17.04 -3.14
N ILE A 53 0.34 15.71 -3.33
CA ILE A 53 1.60 14.95 -3.40
C ILE A 53 1.64 14.01 -4.61
N ALA A 54 1.55 14.59 -5.81
CA ALA A 54 1.94 13.94 -7.07
C ALA A 54 3.27 14.53 -7.63
N SER A 55 4.10 15.12 -6.79
CA SER A 55 5.49 15.50 -7.10
C SER A 55 6.28 15.35 -5.78
N HIS A 56 7.30 14.51 -5.62
CA HIS A 56 8.56 14.50 -6.34
C HIS A 56 9.23 13.11 -6.21
N SER A 57 9.39 12.42 -7.34
CA SER A 57 10.59 11.64 -7.57
C SER A 57 11.63 12.58 -8.19
N ASN A 58 12.73 12.86 -7.51
CA ASN A 58 14.09 12.56 -8.00
C ASN A 58 15.12 13.01 -6.94
N LYS A 59 15.90 12.07 -6.38
CA LYS A 59 17.15 12.41 -5.68
C LYS A 59 18.31 11.83 -6.49
N GLU A 60 18.63 12.48 -7.60
CA GLU A 60 19.97 12.39 -8.18
C GLU A 60 20.84 13.45 -7.52
N THR A 61 21.42 13.13 -6.37
CA THR A 61 22.64 13.82 -5.93
C THR A 61 23.82 13.12 -6.58
N HIS A 62 24.23 13.59 -7.76
CA HIS A 62 25.56 13.29 -8.26
C HIS A 62 26.59 14.07 -7.42
N PRO A 63 27.52 13.42 -6.71
CA PRO A 63 28.63 14.12 -6.10
C PRO A 63 29.58 14.62 -7.21
N MET A 64 29.50 15.91 -7.55
CA MET A 64 30.54 16.61 -8.30
C MET A 64 31.73 16.88 -7.38
N HIS A 65 32.47 15.82 -7.05
CA HIS A 65 33.81 15.91 -6.49
C HIS A 65 34.66 14.83 -7.13
N LYS A 66 35.04 15.05 -8.39
CA LYS A 66 36.23 14.41 -8.96
C LYS A 66 36.66 15.02 -10.29
N TYR A 67 37.22 16.23 -10.25
CA TYR A 67 38.37 16.56 -11.10
C TYR A 67 39.28 17.52 -10.30
N CYS A 68 40.59 17.27 -10.46
CA CYS A 68 41.72 17.77 -9.69
C CYS A 68 41.86 19.29 -9.59
#